data_AF-Q05ZV8-F1
#
_entry.id   AF-Q05ZV8-F1
#
_cell.length_a   1.000
_cell.length_b   1.000
_cell.length_c   1.000
_cell.angle_alpha   90.00
_cell.angle_beta   90.00
_cell.angle_gamma   90.00
#
_symmetry.space_group_name_H-M   'P 1'
#
loop_
_entity.id
_entity.type
_entity.pdbx_description
1 polymer ?
#
loop_
_entity_poly.entity_id
_entity_poly.type
_entity_poly.pdbx_seq_one_letter_code
_entity_poly.pdbx_strand_id
1 'polypeptide(L)'
;MEFSVVILNDNISSYQGIDWVDWKDENRKKMKSQGDNWSKATLSGTDIWNCLDSHKIDRRHLVQWKPIGDALHQVSLPSHPHPLDQTS
;
A
#
# COMPACT_ATOMS: atom_id res chain seq x y z
N MET A 1 -8.40 -6.21 -10.31
CA MET A 1 -7.29 -6.88 -9.60
C MET A 1 -7.34 -6.46 -8.15
N GLU A 2 -6.93 -7.32 -7.22
CA GLU A 2 -6.94 -6.99 -5.78
C GLU A 2 -5.52 -6.72 -5.30
N PHE A 3 -5.36 -5.67 -4.51
CA PHE A 3 -4.08 -5.24 -3.97
C PHE A 3 -4.18 -5.11 -2.44
N SER A 4 -3.30 -5.80 -1.73
CA SER A 4 -3.04 -5.54 -0.33
C SER A 4 -2.15 -4.30 -0.21
N VAL A 5 -2.68 -3.21 0.34
CA VAL A 5 -1.93 -2.01 0.72
C VAL A 5 -1.69 -2.01 2.21
N VAL A 6 -0.54 -1.51 2.65
CA VAL A 6 -0.16 -1.37 4.05
C VAL A 6 0.25 0.08 4.28
N ILE A 7 -0.36 0.71 5.27
CA ILE A 7 -0.08 2.09 5.67
C ILE A 7 0.19 2.18 7.18
N LEU A 8 0.68 3.33 7.63
CA LEU A 8 0.72 3.65 9.06
C LEU A 8 -0.69 3.83 9.60
N ASN A 9 -0.98 3.23 10.77
CA ASN A 9 -2.26 3.37 11.46
C ASN A 9 -2.57 4.84 11.83
N ASP A 10 -1.56 5.70 11.94
CA ASP A 10 -1.79 7.14 12.15
C ASP A 10 -2.59 7.77 11.00
N ASN A 11 -2.46 7.23 9.78
CA ASN A 11 -3.11 7.73 8.59
C ASN A 11 -4.48 7.08 8.30
N ILE A 12 -4.85 5.97 8.98
CA ILE A 12 -6.14 5.31 8.73
C ILE A 12 -7.32 6.21 9.08
N SER A 13 -7.15 7.11 10.06
CA SER A 13 -8.16 8.10 10.44
C SER A 13 -8.45 9.10 9.33
N SER A 14 -7.54 9.28 8.36
CA SER A 14 -7.77 10.11 7.16
C SER A 14 -8.56 9.36 6.08
N TYR A 15 -8.62 8.02 6.14
CA TYR A 15 -9.25 7.16 5.13
C TYR A 15 -10.37 6.31 5.74
N GLN A 16 -11.36 6.97 6.37
CA GLN A 16 -12.47 6.32 7.09
C GLN A 16 -13.44 5.50 6.20
N GLY A 17 -13.21 5.43 4.88
CA GLY A 17 -14.00 4.62 3.95
C GLY A 17 -13.39 3.28 3.57
N ILE A 18 -12.29 2.89 4.22
CA ILE A 18 -11.52 1.69 3.87
C ILE A 18 -11.43 0.80 5.09
N ASP A 19 -11.70 -0.49 4.89
CA ASP A 19 -11.58 -1.49 5.94
C ASP A 19 -10.10 -1.85 6.15
N TRP A 20 -9.51 -1.17 7.13
CA TRP A 20 -8.13 -1.39 7.55
C TRP A 20 -8.07 -2.46 8.63
N VAL A 21 -7.40 -3.57 8.33
CA VAL A 21 -7.08 -4.65 9.28
C VAL A 21 -5.67 -4.51 9.82
N ASP A 22 -5.46 -4.88 11.08
CA ASP A 22 -4.14 -4.80 11.71
C ASP A 22 -3.13 -5.69 10.98
N TRP A 23 -2.02 -5.09 10.51
CA TRP A 23 -0.99 -5.81 9.74
C TRP A 23 0.10 -6.45 10.62
N LYS A 24 0.15 -6.05 11.91
CA LYS A 24 1.20 -6.45 12.84
C LYS A 24 1.22 -7.95 13.08
N ASP A 25 0.06 -8.59 13.09
CA ASP A 25 -0.06 -10.00 13.46
C ASP A 25 0.60 -10.92 12.41
N GLU A 26 0.45 -10.60 11.12
CA GLU A 26 1.04 -11.41 10.04
C GLU A 26 2.56 -11.27 9.92
N ASN A 27 3.13 -10.10 10.26
CA ASN A 27 4.56 -9.82 10.06
C ASN A 27 5.39 -9.78 11.37
N ARG A 28 4.76 -10.05 12.53
CA ARG A 28 5.37 -10.03 13.87
C ARG A 28 6.65 -10.88 14.01
N LYS A 29 6.81 -11.91 13.16
CA LYS A 29 7.99 -12.79 13.16
C LYS A 29 9.21 -12.20 12.45
N LYS A 30 9.06 -11.23 11.55
CA LYS A 30 10.15 -10.77 10.67
C LYS A 30 10.74 -9.40 11.04
N MET A 31 9.96 -8.49 11.63
CA MET A 31 10.44 -7.14 11.92
C MET A 31 10.54 -6.89 13.43
N LYS A 32 11.70 -7.27 14.00
CA LYS A 32 12.14 -6.88 15.35
C LYS A 32 12.78 -5.49 15.29
N SER A 33 12.03 -4.41 15.08
CA SER A 33 12.42 -3.06 15.50
C SER A 33 11.41 -2.05 14.98
N GLN A 34 11.08 -1.11 15.85
CA GLN A 34 10.13 -0.01 15.68
C GLN A 34 8.67 -0.44 15.78
N GLY A 35 8.12 -0.17 16.97
CA GLY A 35 6.71 -0.34 17.28
C GLY A 35 5.86 0.68 16.55
N ASP A 36 5.68 0.48 15.25
CA ASP A 36 4.82 1.31 14.43
C ASP A 36 3.60 0.48 14.04
N ASN A 37 2.43 0.94 14.51
CA ASN A 37 1.15 0.30 14.24
C ASN A 37 0.85 0.47 12.75
N TRP A 38 0.80 -0.63 12.03
CA TRP A 38 0.56 -0.67 10.60
C TRP A 38 -0.75 -1.37 10.31
N SER A 39 -1.46 -0.87 9.32
CA SER A 39 -2.76 -1.39 8.94
C SER A 39 -2.75 -1.72 7.46
N LYS A 40 -3.29 -2.90 7.14
CA LYS A 40 -3.44 -3.43 5.81
C LYS A 40 -4.87 -3.22 5.35
N ALA A 41 -5.09 -2.87 4.09
CA ALA A 41 -6.39 -2.96 3.46
C ALA A 41 -6.28 -3.70 2.13
N THR A 42 -7.35 -4.37 1.73
CA THR A 42 -7.46 -4.96 0.39
C THR A 42 -8.28 -4.02 -0.46
N LEU A 43 -7.66 -3.47 -1.51
CA LEU A 43 -8.30 -2.58 -2.46
C LEU A 43 -8.40 -3.24 -3.82
N SER A 44 -9.57 -3.11 -4.44
CA SER A 44 -9.85 -3.64 -5.76
C SER A 44 -9.77 -2.53 -6.80
N GLY A 45 -9.00 -2.74 -7.86
CA GLY A 45 -8.95 -1.81 -8.98
C GLY A 45 -8.15 -2.35 -10.15
N THR A 46 -8.00 -1.52 -11.18
CA THR A 46 -7.26 -1.88 -12.39
C THR A 46 -5.76 -1.99 -12.10
N ASP A 47 -5.23 -0.99 -11.39
CA ASP A 47 -3.82 -0.86 -11.00
C ASP A 47 -3.70 -0.27 -9.59
N ILE A 48 -2.58 -0.53 -8.91
CA ILE A 48 -2.34 0.01 -7.56
C ILE A 48 -2.44 1.53 -7.49
N TRP A 49 -1.94 2.24 -8.51
CA TRP A 49 -1.99 3.70 -8.56
C TRP A 49 -3.42 4.22 -8.71
N ASN A 50 -4.24 3.53 -9.51
CA ASN A 50 -5.64 3.87 -9.68
C ASN A 50 -6.42 3.60 -8.38
N CYS A 51 -6.12 2.50 -7.68
CA CYS A 51 -6.68 2.24 -6.35
C CYS A 51 -6.33 3.35 -5.36
N LEU A 52 -5.05 3.74 -5.27
CA LEU A 52 -4.62 4.79 -4.36
C LEU A 52 -5.29 6.13 -4.68
N ASP A 53 -5.34 6.53 -5.95
CA ASP A 53 -5.96 7.77 -6.39
C ASP A 53 -7.48 7.78 -6.15
N SER A 54 -8.18 6.70 -6.51
CA SER A 54 -9.62 6.56 -6.32
C SER A 54 -10.01 6.61 -4.84
N HIS A 55 -9.15 6.12 -3.96
CA HIS A 55 -9.33 6.16 -2.51
C HIS A 55 -8.65 7.37 -1.85
N LYS A 56 -8.06 8.27 -2.65
CA LYS A 56 -7.28 9.45 -2.22
C LYS A 56 -6.17 9.12 -1.23
N ILE A 57 -5.61 7.92 -1.29
CA ILE A 57 -4.49 7.51 -0.45
C ILE A 57 -3.22 8.15 -0.98
N ASP A 58 -2.61 8.95 -0.12
CA ASP A 58 -1.28 9.48 -0.37
C ASP A 58 -0.24 8.35 -0.45
N ARG A 59 0.45 8.28 -1.59
CA ARG A 59 1.54 7.32 -1.83
C ARG A 59 2.69 7.43 -0.82
N ARG A 60 2.81 8.56 -0.12
CA ARG A 60 3.79 8.79 0.95
C ARG A 60 3.43 8.05 2.24
N HIS A 61 2.16 7.75 2.44
CA HIS A 61 1.66 7.01 3.60
C HIS A 61 1.67 5.50 3.35
N LEU A 62 1.90 5.09 2.11
CA LEU A 62 2.04 3.70 1.70
C LEU A 62 3.40 3.14 2.15
N VAL A 63 3.34 2.25 3.12
CA VAL A 63 4.52 1.53 3.64
C VAL A 63 4.86 0.36 2.71
N GLN A 64 3.85 -0.38 2.27
CA GLN A 64 4.01 -1.52 1.39
C GLN A 64 2.74 -1.75 0.58
N TRP A 65 2.86 -2.36 -0.59
CA TRP A 65 1.71 -2.87 -1.33
C TRP A 65 2.10 -4.14 -2.08
N LYS A 66 1.13 -5.01 -2.31
CA LYS A 66 1.29 -6.21 -3.16
C LYS A 66 -0.04 -6.61 -3.81
N PRO A 67 -0.06 -7.06 -5.07
CA PRO A 67 -1.24 -7.72 -5.63
C PRO A 67 -1.51 -9.04 -4.89
N ILE A 68 -2.78 -9.34 -4.58
CA ILE A 68 -3.17 -10.61 -3.94
C ILE A 68 -3.07 -11.78 -4.92
N GLY A 69 -3.30 -11.51 -6.21
CA GLY A 69 -3.28 -12.54 -7.26
C GLY A 69 -1.89 -12.89 -7.80
N ASP A 70 -0.85 -12.13 -7.45
CA ASP A 70 0.49 -12.38 -7.97
C ASP A 70 1.39 -12.96 -6.87
N ALA A 71 1.79 -14.22 -7.05
CA ALA A 71 2.67 -14.94 -6.12
C ALA A 71 4.10 -14.37 -6.09
N LEU A 72 4.42 -13.34 -6.89
CA LEU A 72 5.73 -12.71 -6.88
C LEU A 72 5.82 -11.62 -5.81
N HIS A 73 6.78 -11.81 -4.90
CA HIS A 73 7.32 -10.75 -4.06
C HIS A 73 8.00 -9.68 -4.94
N GLN A 74 7.23 -8.82 -5.60
CA GLN A 74 7.78 -7.65 -6.27
C GLN A 74 8.03 -6.55 -5.23
N VAL A 75 9.13 -6.70 -4.49
CA VAL A 75 9.86 -5.57 -3.93
C VAL A 75 10.51 -4.84 -5.09
N SER A 76 9.77 -3.92 -5.69
CA SER A 76 10.32 -2.97 -6.66
C SER A 76 10.11 -1.56 -6.09
N LEU A 77 11.10 -1.11 -5.33
CA LEU A 77 11.45 0.31 -5.36
C LEU A 77 12.28 0.52 -6.63
N PRO A 78 11.74 1.24 -7.62
CA PRO A 78 12.58 2.18 -8.34
C PRO A 78 11.87 3.53 -8.48
N SER A 79 12.67 4.59 -8.40
CA SER A 79 12.30 5.93 -8.83
C SER A 79 11.85 5.88 -10.29
N HIS A 80 10.55 5.69 -10.57
CA HIS A 80 10.04 5.80 -11.92
C HIS A 80 9.49 7.23 -12.12
N PRO A 81 10.10 8.04 -13.00
CA PRO A 81 9.41 9.22 -13.53
C PRO A 81 8.09 8.80 -14.17
N HIS A 82 7.09 9.64 -13.99
CA HIS A 82 5.73 9.48 -14.48
C HIS A 82 5.74 9.37 -16.02
N PRO A 83 4.97 8.48 -16.66
CA PRO A 83 4.91 8.38 -18.13
C PRO A 83 4.28 9.58 -18.84
N LEU A 84 4.06 10.70 -18.14
CA LEU A 84 3.72 11.99 -18.75
C LEU A 84 4.95 12.88 -19.03
N ASP A 85 6.16 12.42 -18.66
CA ASP A 85 7.42 13.15 -18.84
C ASP A 85 8.29 12.54 -19.96
N GLN A 86 7.67 12.01 -21.00
CA GLN A 86 8.36 11.60 -22.23
C GLN A 86 7.60 12.14 -23.44
N THR A 87 7.52 13.47 -23.54
CA THR A 87 7.19 14.12 -24.80
C THR A 87 7.92 15.46 -24.88
N SER A 88 9.17 15.41 -25.32
CA SER A 88 9.87 16.51 -26.01
C SER A 88 10.92 15.92 -26.93
#